data_AF-A0A7M3ZR09-F1
#
_entry.id   AF-A0A7M3ZR09-F1
#
_cell.length_a   1.000
_cell.length_b   1.000
_cell.length_c   1.000
_cell.angle_alpha   90.00
_cell.angle_beta   90.00
_cell.angle_gamma   90.00
#
_symmetry.space_group_name_H-M   'P 1'
#
loop_
_entity.id
_entity.type
_entity.pdbx_description
1 polymer ?
#
loop_
_entity_poly.entity_id
_entity_poly.type
_entity_poly.pdbx_seq_one_letter_code
_entity_poly.pdbx_strand_id
1 'polypeptide(L)'
;HLGTGSNGLRRIIKAGVIPLDMLQRYINKWVSTAHDLFGVDESSSAHWAYVWGIKGRWDERKKLEANIDVSKETLNEEARQHYHEEIVGEVRKLCGYLPEGATKLYVPHENFNREIGTYKRQRYTVEGTLFEGTDDEWTAYVADHLPTAQDEEDLKELFKQQWVAEKPMTARQIASGIGAKA
;
A
#
# COMPACT_ATOMS: atom_id res chain seq x y z
N HIS A 1 14.13 -3.12 -3.33
CA HIS A 1 12.92 -3.98 -3.44
C HIS A 1 11.69 -3.24 -3.97
N LEU A 2 11.44 -1.98 -3.59
CA LEU A 2 10.29 -1.17 -4.06
C LEU A 2 10.09 -1.16 -5.58
N GLY A 3 11.17 -0.95 -6.34
CA GLY A 3 11.11 -0.97 -7.81
C GLY A 3 10.67 -2.31 -8.39
N THR A 4 10.97 -3.44 -7.76
CA THR A 4 10.54 -4.76 -8.22
C THR A 4 9.04 -4.97 -7.99
N GLY A 5 8.53 -4.54 -6.83
CA GLY A 5 7.10 -4.63 -6.50
C GLY A 5 6.24 -3.74 -7.40
N SER A 6 6.60 -2.46 -7.55
CA SER A 6 5.89 -1.50 -8.41
C SER A 6 5.88 -1.95 -9.87
N ASN A 7 7.01 -2.46 -10.39
CA ASN A 7 7.04 -3.05 -11.73
C ASN A 7 6.17 -4.32 -11.85
N GLY A 8 6.06 -5.13 -10.79
CA GLY A 8 5.15 -6.27 -10.75
C GLY A 8 3.70 -5.84 -10.91
N LEU A 9 3.24 -4.87 -10.09
CA LEU A 9 1.90 -4.31 -10.17
C LEU A 9 1.60 -3.72 -11.55
N ARG A 10 2.54 -2.96 -12.12
CA ARG A 10 2.42 -2.46 -13.49
C ARG A 10 2.19 -3.57 -14.51
N ARG A 11 2.88 -4.70 -14.39
CA ARG A 11 2.73 -5.84 -15.31
C ARG A 11 1.42 -6.58 -15.11
N ILE A 12 0.90 -6.64 -13.89
CA ILE A 12 -0.43 -7.16 -13.60
C ILE A 12 -1.51 -6.28 -14.25
N ILE A 13 -1.43 -4.96 -14.05
CA ILE A 13 -2.36 -3.99 -14.68
C ILE A 13 -2.34 -4.14 -16.20
N LYS A 14 -1.15 -4.23 -16.80
CA LYS A 14 -1.00 -4.38 -18.25
C LYS A 14 -1.51 -5.71 -18.81
N ALA A 15 -1.51 -6.77 -18.00
CA ALA A 15 -2.06 -8.06 -18.43
C ALA A 15 -3.58 -8.01 -18.56
N GLY A 16 -4.26 -7.19 -17.75
CA GLY A 16 -5.72 -7.03 -17.80
C GLY A 16 -6.51 -8.27 -17.38
N VAL A 17 -5.85 -9.29 -16.81
CA VAL A 17 -6.48 -10.54 -16.34
C VAL A 17 -7.09 -10.35 -14.95
N ILE A 18 -6.37 -9.67 -14.05
CA ILE A 18 -6.87 -9.40 -12.69
C ILE A 18 -7.86 -8.22 -12.75
N PRO A 19 -9.11 -8.38 -12.28
CA PRO A 19 -10.06 -7.29 -12.20
C PRO A 19 -9.52 -6.12 -11.37
N LEU A 20 -9.73 -4.88 -11.83
CA LEU A 20 -9.17 -3.70 -11.17
C LEU A 20 -9.78 -3.43 -9.79
N ASP A 21 -11.06 -3.77 -9.60
CA ASP A 21 -11.74 -3.72 -8.31
C ASP A 21 -11.14 -4.72 -7.33
N MET A 22 -10.84 -5.95 -7.77
CA MET A 22 -10.14 -6.95 -6.96
C MET A 22 -8.74 -6.46 -6.60
N LEU A 23 -8.00 -5.90 -7.56
CA LEU A 23 -6.69 -5.31 -7.29
C LEU A 23 -6.78 -4.19 -6.23
N GLN A 24 -7.79 -3.34 -6.30
CA GLN A 24 -8.02 -2.29 -5.30
C GLN A 24 -8.31 -2.87 -3.91
N ARG A 25 -9.12 -3.92 -3.79
CA ARG A 25 -9.36 -4.62 -2.51
C ARG A 25 -8.05 -5.13 -1.91
N TYR A 26 -7.17 -5.72 -2.71
CA TYR A 26 -5.85 -6.17 -2.24
C TYR A 26 -4.91 -5.02 -1.85
N ILE A 27 -4.95 -3.89 -2.59
CA ILE A 27 -4.23 -2.67 -2.17
C ILE A 27 -4.73 -2.23 -0.80
N ASN A 28 -6.05 -2.17 -0.59
CA ASN A 28 -6.64 -1.76 0.68
C ASN A 28 -6.17 -2.65 1.84
N LYS A 29 -6.22 -3.99 1.66
CA LYS A 29 -5.75 -4.98 2.65
C LYS A 29 -4.29 -4.78 3.03
N TRP A 30 -3.40 -4.73 2.05
CA TRP A 30 -1.96 -4.73 2.30
C TRP A 30 -1.46 -3.39 2.81
N VAL A 31 -2.03 -2.29 2.34
CA VAL A 31 -1.71 -0.94 2.85
C VAL A 31 -2.12 -0.81 4.30
N SER A 32 -3.35 -1.16 4.67
CA SER A 32 -3.82 -1.03 6.06
C SER A 32 -2.99 -1.91 7.01
N THR A 33 -2.65 -3.13 6.57
CA THR A 33 -1.75 -4.02 7.31
C THR A 33 -0.36 -3.40 7.48
N ALA A 34 0.17 -2.73 6.46
CA ALA A 34 1.47 -2.07 6.55
C ALA A 34 1.44 -0.85 7.49
N HIS A 35 0.34 -0.10 7.54
CA HIS A 35 0.16 1.00 8.49
C HIS A 35 0.31 0.56 9.95
N ASP A 36 -0.14 -0.66 10.29
CA ASP A 36 -0.01 -1.21 11.64
C ASP A 36 1.44 -1.57 12.02
N LEU A 37 2.33 -1.82 11.05
CA LEU A 37 3.74 -2.16 11.32
C LEU A 37 4.51 -1.01 11.99
N PHE A 38 4.01 0.22 11.91
CA PHE A 38 4.61 1.38 12.57
C PHE A 38 4.31 1.43 14.07
N GLY A 39 3.40 0.59 14.57
CA GLY A 39 3.03 0.53 15.98
C GLY A 39 1.98 1.57 16.38
N VAL A 40 1.87 1.78 17.69
CA VAL A 40 0.97 2.79 18.27
C VAL A 40 1.46 4.21 17.97
N ASP A 41 0.51 5.14 17.83
CA ASP A 41 0.74 6.52 17.41
C ASP A 41 1.61 7.27 18.41
N GLU A 42 1.21 7.25 19.68
CA GLU A 42 1.99 7.74 20.82
C GLU A 42 2.78 6.60 21.47
N SER A 43 4.11 6.71 21.49
CA SER A 43 4.97 5.60 21.92
C SER A 43 6.14 6.03 22.80
N SER A 44 6.11 5.62 24.07
CA SER A 44 7.23 5.82 25.00
C SER A 44 8.51 5.12 24.55
N SER A 45 8.41 3.96 23.90
CA SER A 45 9.59 3.25 23.39
C SER A 45 10.21 3.97 22.19
N ALA A 46 9.40 4.52 21.28
CA ALA A 46 9.89 5.35 20.18
C ALA A 46 10.54 6.64 20.70
N HIS A 47 9.91 7.28 21.70
CA HIS A 47 10.44 8.46 22.37
C HIS A 47 11.87 8.23 22.89
N TRP A 48 12.06 7.19 23.72
CA TRP A 48 13.36 6.92 24.32
C TRP A 48 14.40 6.43 23.30
N ALA A 49 14.00 5.68 22.28
CA ALA A 49 14.88 5.32 21.18
C ALA A 49 15.42 6.54 20.43
N TYR A 50 14.61 7.60 20.27
CA TYR A 50 15.07 8.85 19.68
C TYR A 50 15.99 9.62 20.64
N VAL A 51 15.61 9.78 21.91
CA VAL A 51 16.40 10.50 22.93
C VAL A 51 17.79 9.88 23.13
N TRP A 52 17.89 8.55 23.12
CA TRP A 52 19.17 7.85 23.23
C TRP A 52 19.96 7.77 21.92
N GLY A 53 19.45 8.33 20.82
CA GLY A 53 20.13 8.35 19.53
C GLY A 53 20.14 7.02 18.79
N ILE A 54 19.22 6.09 19.12
CA ILE A 54 19.12 4.77 18.50
C ILE A 54 18.35 4.84 17.17
N LYS A 55 17.29 5.65 17.09
CA LYS A 55 16.43 5.79 15.90
C LYS A 55 16.08 7.27 15.66
N GLY A 56 16.49 7.81 14.51
CA GLY A 56 16.11 9.15 14.05
C GLY A 56 14.86 9.15 13.18
N ARG A 57 14.35 10.34 12.83
CA ARG A 57 13.26 10.48 11.86
C ARG A 57 13.78 10.29 10.43
N TRP A 58 12.84 10.05 9.51
CA TRP A 58 13.14 10.18 8.09
C TRP A 58 13.64 11.60 7.78
N ASP A 59 14.74 11.69 7.03
CA ASP A 59 15.43 12.94 6.68
C ASP A 59 15.82 13.83 7.89
N GLU A 60 16.17 13.24 9.03
CA GLU A 60 16.50 13.94 10.29
C GLU A 60 17.43 15.15 10.10
N ARG A 61 18.55 14.98 9.38
CA ARG A 61 19.52 16.07 9.14
C ARG A 61 18.90 17.26 8.43
N LYS A 62 18.09 17.02 7.39
CA LYS A 62 17.41 18.09 6.64
C LYS A 62 16.38 18.80 7.52
N LYS A 63 15.67 18.05 8.37
CA LYS A 63 14.70 18.62 9.32
C LYS A 63 15.37 19.50 10.36
N LEU A 64 16.53 19.08 10.87
CA LEU A 64 17.34 19.89 11.78
C LEU A 64 17.86 21.17 11.11
N GLU A 65 18.39 21.08 9.89
CA GLU A 65 18.84 22.24 9.09
C GLU A 65 17.69 23.22 8.81
N ALA A 66 16.47 22.70 8.63
CA ALA A 66 15.27 23.48 8.41
C ALA A 66 14.60 23.98 9.72
N ASN A 67 15.19 23.73 10.89
CA ASN A 67 14.62 24.06 12.21
C ASN A 67 13.20 23.49 12.42
N ILE A 68 12.95 22.27 11.93
CA ILE A 68 11.68 21.56 12.15
C ILE A 68 11.77 20.79 13.46
N ASP A 69 10.97 21.23 14.43
CA ASP A 69 10.88 20.61 15.75
C ASP A 69 10.47 19.13 15.67
N VAL A 70 10.94 18.35 16.65
CA VAL A 70 10.59 16.94 16.80
C VAL A 70 9.48 16.77 17.84
N SER A 71 8.36 16.23 17.40
CA SER A 71 7.37 15.66 18.31
C SER A 71 7.85 14.26 18.72
N LYS A 72 8.42 14.14 19.92
CA LYS A 72 8.97 12.87 20.41
C LYS A 72 7.87 11.85 20.78
N GLU A 73 6.64 12.31 20.95
CA GLU A 73 5.50 11.47 21.31
C GLU A 73 4.94 10.75 20.08
N THR A 74 4.91 11.42 18.92
CA THR A 74 4.25 10.94 17.69
C THR A 74 5.22 10.45 16.61
N LEU A 75 6.43 10.02 16.98
CA LEU A 75 7.47 9.57 16.04
C LEU A 75 7.03 8.41 15.13
N ASN A 76 6.20 7.50 15.64
CA ASN A 76 5.68 6.38 14.86
C ASN A 76 4.62 6.84 13.86
N GLU A 77 3.74 7.75 14.28
CA GLU A 77 2.75 8.37 13.41
C GLU A 77 3.43 9.14 12.28
N GLU A 78 4.43 9.96 12.59
CA GLU A 78 5.21 10.71 11.59
C GLU A 78 5.85 9.74 10.57
N ALA A 79 6.46 8.65 11.04
CA ALA A 79 7.07 7.64 10.16
C ALA A 79 6.02 6.94 9.27
N ARG A 80 4.83 6.65 9.81
CA ARG A 80 3.72 6.07 9.06
C ARG A 80 3.22 7.03 7.98
N GLN A 81 3.13 8.32 8.29
CA GLN A 81 2.71 9.34 7.33
C GLN A 81 3.68 9.44 6.14
N HIS A 82 5.00 9.45 6.39
CA HIS A 82 5.99 9.45 5.29
C HIS A 82 5.83 8.22 4.39
N TYR A 83 5.62 7.04 4.99
CA TYR A 83 5.33 5.83 4.24
C TYR A 83 4.04 5.95 3.42
N HIS A 84 2.97 6.47 4.01
CA HIS A 84 1.68 6.68 3.37
C HIS A 84 1.80 7.61 2.14
N GLU A 85 2.52 8.72 2.28
CA GLU A 85 2.74 9.67 1.19
C GLU A 85 3.53 9.06 0.03
N GLU A 86 4.55 8.24 0.32
CA GLU A 86 5.31 7.54 -0.73
C GLU A 86 4.43 6.55 -1.50
N ILE A 87 3.62 5.73 -0.80
CA ILE A 87 2.75 4.75 -1.48
C ILE A 87 1.64 5.44 -2.28
N VAL A 88 1.10 6.58 -1.81
CA VAL A 88 0.14 7.39 -2.58
C VAL A 88 0.77 7.87 -3.88
N GLY A 89 2.02 8.35 -3.81
CA GLY A 89 2.78 8.76 -4.99
C GLY A 89 3.00 7.61 -5.98
N GLU A 90 3.35 6.42 -5.50
CA GLU A 90 3.56 5.24 -6.34
C GLU A 90 2.26 4.71 -6.97
N VAL A 91 1.16 4.62 -6.22
CA VAL A 91 -0.15 4.20 -6.76
C VAL A 91 -0.67 5.21 -7.79
N ARG A 92 -0.43 6.51 -7.58
CA ARG A 92 -0.74 7.54 -8.57
C ARG A 92 0.02 7.33 -9.88
N LYS A 93 1.30 6.93 -9.82
CA LYS A 93 2.08 6.57 -11.03
C LYS A 93 1.51 5.32 -11.72
N LEU A 94 1.06 4.32 -10.94
CA LEU A 94 0.44 3.11 -11.47
C LEU A 94 -0.84 3.41 -12.26
N CYS A 95 -1.61 4.42 -11.83
CA CYS A 95 -2.82 4.85 -12.54
C CYS A 95 -2.56 5.27 -14.00
N GLY A 96 -1.34 5.69 -14.34
CA GLY A 96 -0.95 6.02 -15.72
C GLY A 96 -0.84 4.80 -16.66
N TYR A 97 -0.97 3.57 -16.14
CA TYR A 97 -0.99 2.34 -16.93
C TYR A 97 -2.36 1.69 -17.02
N LEU A 98 -3.38 2.28 -16.40
CA LEU A 98 -4.74 1.76 -16.45
C LEU A 98 -5.33 1.93 -17.86
N PRO A 99 -6.26 1.06 -18.28
CA PRO A 99 -7.03 1.25 -19.51
C PRO A 99 -7.76 2.59 -19.53
N GLU A 100 -8.04 3.12 -20.72
CA GLU A 100 -8.81 4.35 -20.88
C GLU A 100 -10.20 4.21 -20.24
N GLY A 101 -10.62 5.23 -19.48
CA GLY A 101 -11.91 5.23 -18.77
C GLY A 101 -11.95 4.39 -17.49
N ALA A 102 -10.89 3.67 -17.14
CA ALA A 102 -10.86 2.88 -15.90
C ALA A 102 -10.85 3.78 -14.64
N THR A 103 -11.52 3.31 -13.58
CA THR A 103 -11.46 3.93 -12.25
C THR A 103 -10.02 3.91 -11.74
N LYS A 104 -9.56 5.04 -11.20
CA LYS A 104 -8.21 5.17 -10.66
C LYS A 104 -8.05 4.34 -9.39
N LEU A 105 -6.90 3.69 -9.26
CA LEU A 105 -6.49 3.05 -8.02
C LEU A 105 -6.15 4.12 -6.97
N TYR A 106 -6.35 3.79 -5.70
CA TYR A 106 -6.09 4.67 -4.58
C TYR A 106 -5.44 3.92 -3.41
N VAL A 107 -4.95 4.68 -2.44
CA VAL A 107 -4.45 4.19 -1.16
C VAL A 107 -5.51 4.54 -0.11
N PRO A 108 -6.01 3.58 0.70
CA PRO A 108 -6.99 3.89 1.72
C PRO A 108 -6.37 4.80 2.80
N HIS A 109 -7.19 5.64 3.41
CA HIS A 109 -6.78 6.51 4.49
C HIS A 109 -6.12 5.72 5.64
N GLU A 110 -5.19 6.32 6.36
CA GLU A 110 -4.36 5.64 7.35
C GLU A 110 -5.09 5.12 8.60
N ASN A 111 -6.34 5.54 8.82
CA ASN A 111 -7.22 5.05 9.88
C ASN A 111 -8.09 3.86 9.43
N PHE A 112 -8.12 3.53 8.13
CA PHE A 112 -8.90 2.42 7.59
C PHE A 112 -8.29 1.08 8.02
N ASN A 113 -9.14 0.16 8.48
CA ASN A 113 -8.82 -1.25 8.75
C ASN A 113 -7.55 -1.44 9.60
N ARG A 114 -7.53 -0.81 10.79
CA ARG A 114 -6.41 -0.80 11.75
C ARG A 114 -6.63 -1.77 12.91
N GLU A 115 -5.58 -2.51 13.28
CA GLU A 115 -5.53 -3.37 14.48
C GLU A 115 -4.60 -2.82 15.57
N ILE A 116 -3.82 -1.76 15.29
CA ILE A 116 -2.88 -1.13 16.23
C ILE A 116 -3.08 0.39 16.23
N GLY A 117 -2.95 1.01 17.41
CA GLY A 117 -2.99 2.47 17.58
C GLY A 117 -4.38 3.04 17.89
N THR A 118 -4.52 4.35 17.77
CA THR A 118 -5.71 5.14 18.11
C THR A 118 -6.97 4.64 17.41
N TYR A 119 -6.86 4.28 16.13
CA TYR A 119 -8.00 3.85 15.30
C TYR A 119 -8.29 2.35 15.34
N LYS A 120 -7.64 1.60 16.25
CA LYS A 120 -7.78 0.15 16.36
C LYS A 120 -9.26 -0.27 16.47
N ARG A 121 -9.69 -1.14 15.56
CA ARG A 121 -11.05 -1.73 15.51
C ARG A 121 -12.19 -0.71 15.43
N GLN A 122 -11.88 0.54 15.12
CA GLN A 122 -12.88 1.54 14.78
C GLN A 122 -13.27 1.40 13.30
N ARG A 123 -14.49 1.78 12.96
CA ARG A 123 -15.03 1.65 11.61
C ARG A 123 -14.80 2.95 10.85
N TYR A 124 -13.63 3.10 10.25
CA TYR A 124 -13.37 4.19 9.32
C TYR A 124 -13.50 3.70 7.89
N THR A 125 -14.07 4.51 7.00
CA THR A 125 -14.10 4.23 5.55
C THR A 125 -12.72 4.40 4.93
N VAL A 126 -12.54 3.96 3.68
CA VAL A 126 -11.29 4.13 2.94
C VAL A 126 -10.94 5.61 2.67
N GLU A 127 -11.91 6.51 2.76
CA GLU A 127 -11.72 7.97 2.71
C GLU A 127 -11.33 8.55 4.07
N GLY A 128 -11.41 7.75 5.14
CA GLY A 128 -11.04 8.15 6.49
C GLY A 128 -12.15 8.78 7.32
N THR A 129 -13.40 8.59 6.92
CA THR A 129 -14.58 9.08 7.67
C THR A 129 -15.08 8.00 8.63
N LEU A 130 -15.48 8.37 9.85
CA LEU A 130 -16.10 7.43 10.78
C LEU A 130 -17.43 6.93 10.19
N PHE A 131 -17.60 5.62 10.12
CA PHE A 131 -18.78 4.97 9.61
C PHE A 131 -19.87 4.93 10.69
N GLU A 132 -21.02 5.51 10.42
CA GLU A 132 -22.15 5.65 11.36
C GLU A 132 -23.32 4.70 11.04
N GLY A 133 -23.18 3.82 10.06
CA GLY A 133 -24.21 2.84 9.67
C GLY A 133 -24.28 1.61 10.59
N THR A 134 -25.20 0.72 10.26
CA THR A 134 -25.46 -0.55 10.95
C THR A 134 -24.33 -1.57 10.76
N ASP A 135 -24.36 -2.64 11.56
CA ASP A 135 -23.40 -3.76 11.45
C ASP A 135 -23.47 -4.47 10.09
N ASP A 136 -24.68 -4.63 9.55
CA ASP A 136 -24.89 -5.27 8.25
C ASP A 136 -24.34 -4.40 7.11
N GLU A 137 -24.57 -3.09 7.16
CA GLU A 137 -24.01 -2.14 6.18
C GLU A 137 -22.49 -2.07 6.27
N TRP A 138 -21.91 -2.13 7.47
CA TRP A 138 -20.46 -2.21 7.64
C TRP A 138 -19.89 -3.51 7.06
N THR A 139 -20.58 -4.63 7.26
CA THR A 139 -20.17 -5.93 6.72
C THR A 139 -20.18 -5.93 5.19
N ALA A 140 -21.22 -5.36 4.57
CA ALA A 140 -21.28 -5.16 3.13
C ALA A 140 -20.17 -4.23 2.65
N TYR A 141 -19.97 -3.09 3.32
CA TYR A 141 -18.90 -2.13 3.00
C TYR A 141 -17.51 -2.79 3.01
N VAL A 142 -17.23 -3.60 4.04
CA VAL A 142 -15.95 -4.33 4.14
C VAL A 142 -15.79 -5.35 3.01
N ALA A 143 -16.84 -6.08 2.64
CA ALA A 143 -16.80 -7.03 1.53
C ALA A 143 -16.52 -6.34 0.17
N ASP A 144 -16.98 -5.11 -0.01
CA ASP A 144 -16.70 -4.32 -1.21
C ASP A 144 -15.26 -3.77 -1.25
N HIS A 145 -14.62 -3.57 -0.08
CA HIS A 145 -13.34 -2.87 0.03
C HIS A 145 -12.16 -3.74 0.45
N LEU A 146 -12.37 -4.97 0.93
CA LEU A 146 -11.33 -5.93 1.30
C LEU A 146 -11.53 -7.29 0.61
N PRO A 147 -10.44 -8.04 0.31
CA PRO A 147 -10.55 -9.32 -0.38
C PRO A 147 -11.42 -10.30 0.40
N THR A 148 -12.34 -10.92 -0.32
CA THR A 148 -13.28 -11.92 0.18
C THR A 148 -12.75 -13.33 -0.01
N ALA A 149 -13.41 -14.33 0.59
CA ALA A 149 -13.09 -15.73 0.32
C ALA A 149 -13.30 -16.11 -1.16
N GLN A 150 -14.29 -15.49 -1.82
CA GLN A 150 -14.52 -15.71 -3.25
C GLN A 150 -13.37 -15.15 -4.10
N ASP A 151 -12.82 -13.98 -3.74
CA ASP A 151 -11.64 -13.43 -4.42
C ASP A 151 -10.45 -14.40 -4.39
N GLU A 152 -10.25 -15.10 -3.27
CA GLU A 152 -9.18 -16.10 -3.14
C GLU A 152 -9.41 -17.34 -4.02
N GLU A 153 -10.66 -17.77 -4.21
CA GLU A 153 -10.99 -18.84 -5.14
C GLU A 153 -10.83 -18.39 -6.59
N ASP A 154 -11.33 -17.19 -6.94
CA ASP A 154 -11.24 -16.63 -8.29
C ASP A 154 -9.77 -16.44 -8.71
N LEU A 155 -8.91 -15.99 -7.79
CA LEU A 155 -7.47 -15.86 -8.05
C LEU A 155 -6.81 -17.17 -8.48
N LYS A 156 -7.26 -18.33 -7.96
CA LYS A 156 -6.71 -19.64 -8.38
C LYS A 156 -6.95 -19.89 -9.86
N GLU A 157 -8.11 -19.47 -10.39
CA GLU A 157 -8.43 -19.60 -11.82
C GLU A 157 -7.71 -18.52 -12.65
N LEU A 158 -7.65 -17.28 -12.16
CA LEU A 158 -6.93 -16.19 -12.83
C LEU A 158 -5.43 -16.49 -12.95
N PHE A 159 -4.83 -17.16 -11.95
CA PHE A 159 -3.42 -17.55 -11.96
C PHE A 159 -3.08 -18.63 -12.99
N LYS A 160 -4.07 -19.32 -13.56
CA LYS A 160 -3.87 -20.24 -14.70
C LYS A 160 -3.73 -19.50 -16.04
N GLN A 161 -4.08 -18.22 -16.09
CA GLN A 161 -3.98 -17.37 -17.27
C GLN A 161 -2.67 -16.58 -17.28
N GLN A 162 -2.41 -15.79 -18.32
CA GLN A 162 -1.25 -14.89 -18.37
C GLN A 162 -1.49 -13.62 -17.54
N TRP A 163 -1.57 -13.76 -16.21
CA TRP A 163 -1.95 -12.68 -15.29
C TRP A 163 -0.84 -11.65 -15.01
N VAL A 164 0.37 -11.88 -15.53
CA VAL A 164 1.49 -10.94 -15.49
C VAL A 164 2.03 -10.77 -16.90
N ALA A 165 1.97 -9.54 -17.43
CA ALA A 165 2.51 -9.25 -18.76
C ALA A 165 3.99 -9.60 -18.84
N GLU A 166 4.46 -10.21 -19.92
CA GLU A 166 5.86 -10.56 -20.09
C GLU A 166 6.77 -9.32 -20.12
N LYS A 167 8.01 -9.51 -19.66
CA LYS A 167 9.03 -8.47 -19.78
C LYS A 167 9.71 -8.66 -21.14
N PRO A 168 9.55 -7.75 -22.12
CA PRO A 168 10.28 -7.87 -23.36
C PRO A 168 11.78 -7.86 -23.06
N MET A 169 12.53 -8.75 -23.72
CA MET A 169 13.98 -8.82 -23.56
C MET A 169 14.60 -7.51 -23.99
N THR A 170 15.60 -7.04 -23.24
CA THR A 170 16.36 -5.86 -23.63
C THR A 170 17.22 -6.17 -24.87
N ALA A 171 17.51 -5.15 -25.68
CA ALA A 171 18.40 -5.30 -26.85
C ALA A 171 19.75 -5.95 -26.48
N ARG A 172 20.27 -5.68 -25.27
CA ARG A 172 21.48 -6.29 -24.74
C ARG A 172 21.34 -7.79 -24.45
N GLN A 173 20.19 -8.23 -23.94
CA GLN A 173 19.89 -9.65 -23.66
C GLN A 173 19.66 -10.43 -24.97
N ILE A 174 18.99 -9.81 -25.94
CA ILE A 174 18.81 -10.36 -27.28
C ILE A 174 20.19 -10.52 -27.95
N ALA A 175 21.04 -9.50 -27.89
CA ALA A 175 22.39 -9.54 -28.46
C ALA A 175 23.34 -10.54 -27.77
N SER A 176 23.13 -10.84 -26.49
CA SER A 176 23.95 -11.81 -25.76
C SER A 176 23.50 -13.27 -25.93
N GLY A 177 22.42 -13.53 -26.68
CA GLY A 177 21.86 -14.88 -26.86
C GLY A 177 21.28 -15.51 -25.59
N ILE A 178 21.21 -14.77 -24.49
CA ILE A 178 20.70 -15.25 -23.20
C ILE A 178 19.18 -15.13 -23.22
N GLY A 179 18.51 -16.28 -23.37
CA GLY A 179 17.04 -16.38 -23.36
C GLY A 179 16.40 -16.86 -24.67
N ALA A 180 17.18 -17.21 -25.70
CA ALA A 180 16.63 -17.66 -27.00
C ALA A 180 15.91 -19.03 -26.97
N LYS A 181 15.83 -19.71 -25.82
CA LYS A 181 15.03 -20.91 -25.60
C LYS A 181 14.53 -20.95 -24.15
N ALA A 182 13.30 -20.52 -23.95
CA ALA A 182 12.43 -20.95 -22.86
C ALA A 182 10.99 -20.83 -23.37
#